data_AF-A0A8J4HBU8-F1
#
_entry.id   AF-A0A8J4HBU8-F1
#
_cell.length_a   1.000
_cell.length_b   1.000
_cell.length_c   1.000
_cell.angle_alpha   90.00
_cell.angle_beta   90.00
_cell.angle_gamma   90.00
#
_symmetry.space_group_name_H-M   'P 1'
#
loop_
_entity.id
_entity.type
_entity.pdbx_description
1 polymer ?
#
loop_
_entity_poly.entity_id
_entity_poly.type
_entity_poly.pdbx_seq_one_letter_code
_entity_poly.pdbx_strand_id
1 'polypeptide(L)' 'MMNDRDSLLRQLHELRSEHRDLDTVIAVLVTQAVVDQLHLLRLKKRKLRLRDEIARLES' A
#
# COMPACT_ATOMS: atom_id res chain seq x y z
N MET A 1 -10.23 16.27 -23.53
CA MET A 1 -10.58 15.74 -22.19
C MET A 1 -9.46 14.80 -21.81
N MET A 2 -8.78 15.00 -20.67
CA MET A 2 -7.80 14.03 -20.17
C MET A 2 -8.55 12.70 -20.00
N ASN A 3 -8.11 11.64 -20.69
CA ASN A 3 -8.83 10.37 -20.68
C ASN A 3 -8.94 9.87 -19.24
N ASP A 4 -10.16 9.54 -18.80
CA ASP A 4 -10.42 8.96 -17.47
C ASP A 4 -9.59 7.70 -17.20
N ARG A 5 -9.10 7.06 -18.27
CA ARG A 5 -8.16 5.94 -18.19
C ARG A 5 -6.76 6.36 -17.72
N ASP A 6 -6.25 7.53 -18.13
CA ASP A 6 -4.91 8.00 -17.77
C ASP A 6 -4.86 8.52 -16.32
N SER A 7 -5.97 9.03 -15.79
CA SER A 7 -6.09 9.34 -14.36
C SER A 7 -6.17 8.07 -13.53
N LEU A 8 -6.94 7.07 -13.97
CA LEU A 8 -7.08 5.79 -13.29
C LEU A 8 -5.74 5.03 -13.24
N LEU A 9 -4.99 4.99 -14.34
CA LEU A 9 -3.65 4.38 -14.39
C LEU A 9 -2.66 5.08 -13.45
N ARG A 10 -2.71 6.41 -13.36
CA ARG A 10 -1.85 7.18 -12.43
C ARG A 10 -2.17 6.84 -10.97
N GLN A 11 -3.45 6.85 -10.61
CA GLN A 11 -3.89 6.49 -9.25
C GLN A 11 -3.50 5.05 -8.90
N LEU A 12 -3.62 4.12 -9.85
CA LEU A 12 -3.24 2.73 -9.68
C LEU A 12 -1.72 2.57 -9.48
N HIS A 13 -0.92 3.38 -10.19
CA HIS A 13 0.52 3.44 -10.00
C HIS A 13 0.90 3.97 -8.61
N GLU A 14 0.26 5.06 -8.17
CA GLU A 14 0.48 5.65 -6.84
C GLU A 14 0.15 4.64 -5.72
N LEU A 15 -1.01 3.99 -5.79
CA LEU A 15 -1.43 2.98 -4.81
C LEU A 15 -0.46 1.79 -4.77
N ARG A 16 0.02 1.33 -5.93
CA ARG A 16 1.02 0.25 -6.01
C ARG A 16 2.37 0.67 -5.42
N SER A 17 2.77 1.93 -5.62
CA SER A 17 3.99 2.49 -5.01
C SER A 17 3.85 2.53 -3.49
N GLU A 18 2.77 3.11 -2.97
CA GLU A 18 2.52 3.19 -1.52
C GLU A 18 2.46 1.80 -0.87
N HIS A 19 1.84 0.83 -1.54
CA HIS A 19 1.81 -0.56 -1.07
C HIS A 19 3.22 -1.16 -0.96
N ARG A 20 4.10 -0.90 -1.94
CA ARG A 20 5.50 -1.38 -1.93
C ARG A 20 6.33 -0.70 -0.83
N ASP A 21 6.13 0.59 -0.63
CA ASP A 21 6.82 1.34 0.42
C ASP A 21 6.43 0.84 1.80
N LEU A 22 5.13 0.60 2.04
CA LEU A 22 4.66 -0.02 3.27
C LEU A 22 5.25 -1.41 3.49
N ASP A 23 5.44 -2.20 2.45
CA ASP A 23 6.04 -3.53 2.57
C ASP A 23 7.50 -3.43 3.01
N THR A 24 8.23 -2.47 2.45
CA THR A 24 9.63 -2.19 2.83
C THR A 24 9.72 -1.74 4.29
N VAL A 25 8.84 -0.83 4.71
CA VAL A 25 8.77 -0.36 6.11
C VAL A 25 8.44 -1.51 7.05
N ILE A 26 7.47 -2.36 6.71
CA ILE A 26 7.12 -3.55 7.48
C ILE A 26 8.31 -4.49 7.59
N ALA A 27 9.02 -4.76 6.49
CA ALA A 27 10.19 -5.64 6.49
C ALA A 27 11.27 -5.12 7.44
N VAL A 28 11.58 -3.82 7.38
CA VAL A 28 12.55 -3.18 8.29
C VAL A 28 12.08 -3.28 9.74
N LEU A 29 10.82 -2.95 10.04
CA LEU A 29 10.28 -3.03 11.40
C LEU A 29 10.34 -4.45 11.98
N VAL A 30 10.11 -5.48 11.16
CA VAL A 30 10.17 -6.88 11.60
C VAL A 30 11.60 -7.31 11.94
N THR A 31 12.62 -6.69 11.35
CA THR A 31 14.04 -6.97 11.69
C THR A 31 14.52 -6.27 12.96
N GLN A 32 13.74 -5.35 13.53
CA GLN A 32 14.11 -4.65 14.76
C GLN A 32 13.89 -5.55 15.99
N ALA A 33 14.84 -5.52 16.94
CA ALA A 33 14.77 -6.33 18.16
C ALA A 33 13.58 -5.99 19.07
N VAL A 34 13.07 -4.75 18.99
CA VAL A 34 11.86 -4.30 19.68
C VAL A 34 10.85 -3.89 18.62
N VAL A 35 9.90 -4.78 18.36
CA VAL A 35 8.81 -4.50 17.42
C VAL A 35 7.63 -3.94 18.18
N ASP A 36 7.24 -2.70 17.87
CA ASP A 36 5.94 -2.18 18.29
C ASP A 36 4.84 -2.95 17.53
N GLN A 37 4.24 -3.92 18.20
CA GLN A 37 3.20 -4.78 17.63
C GLN A 37 1.97 -3.99 17.19
N LEU A 38 1.61 -2.90 17.88
CA LEU A 38 0.48 -2.05 17.52
C LEU A 38 0.79 -1.28 16.23
N HIS A 39 2.02 -0.77 16.12
CA HIS A 39 2.49 -0.11 14.90
C HIS A 39 2.47 -1.09 13.71
N LEU A 40 3.02 -2.30 13.89
CA LEU A 40 3.03 -3.34 12.86
C LEU A 40 1.61 -3.72 12.40
N LEU A 41 0.67 -3.89 13.34
CA LEU A 41 -0.73 -4.19 13.04
C LEU A 41 -1.39 -3.07 12.22
N ARG A 42 -1.13 -1.80 12.55
CA ARG A 42 -1.65 -0.65 11.79
C ARG A 42 -1.10 -0.64 10.36
N LEU A 43 0.19 -0.88 10.17
CA LEU A 43 0.81 -0.94 8.83
C LEU A 43 0.25 -2.09 8.00
N LYS A 44 0.13 -3.29 8.59
CA LYS A 44 -0.47 -4.45 7.90
C LYS A 44 -1.93 -4.17 7.49
N LYS A 45 -2.71 -3.53 8.35
CA LYS A 45 -4.09 -3.14 8.02
C LYS A 45 -4.15 -2.11 6.89
N ARG A 46 -3.23 -1.15 6.86
CA ARG A 46 -3.12 -0.17 5.77
C ARG A 46 -2.72 -0.84 4.45
N LYS A 47 -1.75 -1.75 4.48
CA LYS A 47 -1.33 -2.57 3.33
C LYS A 47 -2.51 -3.36 2.75
N LEU A 48 -3.32 -3.98 3.60
CA LEU A 48 -4.50 -4.74 3.16
C LEU A 48 -5.52 -3.83 2.44
N ARG A 49 -5.81 -2.65 3.00
CA ARG A 49 -6.73 -1.68 2.38
C ARG A 49 -6.26 -1.23 1.00
N LEU A 50 -4.97 -0.93 0.85
CA LEU A 50 -4.40 -0.53 -0.45
C LEU A 50 -4.54 -1.65 -1.48
N ARG A 51 -4.28 -2.90 -1.07
CA ARG A 51 -4.48 -4.06 -1.95
C ARG A 51 -5.94 -4.18 -2.40
N ASP A 52 -6.88 -4.01 -1.48
CA ASP A 52 -8.32 -4.09 -1.77
C ASP A 52 -8.79 -2.90 -2.64
N GLU A 53 -8.15 -1.74 -2.55
CA GLU A 53 -8.40 -0.57 -3.38
C GLU A 53 -7.83 -0.73 -4.79
N ILE A 54 -6.60 -1.25 -4.92
CA ILE A 54 -6.01 -1.63 -6.21
C ILE A 54 -6.90 -2.65 -6.91
N ALA A 55 -7.31 -3.72 -6.22
CA ALA A 55 -8.17 -4.75 -6.80
C ALA A 55 -9.53 -4.20 -7.27
N ARG A 56 -10.08 -3.20 -6.56
CA ARG A 56 -11.33 -2.52 -6.98
C ARG A 56 -11.13 -1.62 -8.20
N LEU A 57 -9.97 -1.02 -8.37
CA LEU A 57 -9.65 -0.19 -9.53
C LEU A 57 -9.21 -1.00 -10.76
N GLU A 58 -8.74 -2.24 -10.56
CA GLU A 58 -8.39 -3.17 -11.63
C GLU A 58 -9.59 -3.95 -12.19
N SER A 59 -10.69 -4.04 -11.44
CA SER A 59 -11.93 -4.75 -11.82
C SER A 59 -12.81 -3.94 -12.76
#